data_AF-A0A8K0P8X4-F1
#
_entry.id   AF-A0A8K0P8X4-F1
#
_cell.length_a   1.000
_cell.length_b   1.000
_cell.length_c   1.000
_cell.angle_alpha   90.00
_cell.angle_beta   90.00
_cell.angle_gamma   90.00
#
_symmetry.space_group_name_H-M   'P 1'
#
loop_
_entity.id
_entity.type
_entity.pdbx_description
1 polymer ?
#
loop_
_entity_poly.entity_id
_entity_poly.type
_entity_poly.pdbx_seq_one_letter_code
_entity_poly.pdbx_strand_id
1 'polypeptide(L)'
;MSGSEEEYLKQKKYISCTVECAPNHQFPDGSTFTNMVCKDGNWVPSRPDWVTVPDCEVICKPPCQNGGICLSFNMCQCPQDFRGQQCQYCELLKLLIL
;
A
#
# COMPACT_ATOMS: atom_id res chain seq x y z
N MET A 1 -35.62 -27.75 -5.32
CA MET A 1 -35.19 -26.42 -5.80
C MET A 1 -33.89 -26.05 -5.08
N SER A 2 -32.78 -26.66 -5.48
CA SER A 2 -31.46 -26.54 -4.83
C SER A 2 -30.49 -25.76 -5.71
N GLY A 3 -30.91 -24.58 -6.19
CA GLY A 3 -30.03 -23.60 -6.85
C GLY A 3 -29.71 -22.45 -5.89
N SER A 4 -29.35 -22.75 -4.64
CA SER A 4 -29.77 -21.89 -3.52
C SER A 4 -28.68 -21.10 -2.79
N GLU A 5 -27.39 -21.39 -2.95
CA GLU A 5 -26.34 -20.60 -2.25
C GLU A 5 -25.04 -20.50 -3.06
N GLU A 6 -24.56 -21.62 -3.61
CA GLU A 6 -23.30 -21.65 -4.36
C GLU A 6 -23.33 -20.78 -5.64
N GLU A 7 -24.45 -20.79 -6.36
CA GLU A 7 -24.62 -20.03 -7.60
C GLU A 7 -24.75 -18.52 -7.32
N TYR A 8 -25.44 -18.17 -6.23
CA TYR A 8 -25.52 -16.80 -5.72
C TYR A 8 -24.14 -16.28 -5.24
N LEU A 9 -23.35 -17.11 -4.56
CA LEU A 9 -21.99 -16.78 -4.13
C LEU A 9 -21.02 -16.63 -5.32
N LYS A 10 -21.13 -17.49 -6.34
CA LYS A 10 -20.41 -17.35 -7.61
C LYS A 10 -20.77 -16.02 -8.28
N GLN A 11 -22.06 -15.71 -8.40
CA GLN A 11 -22.51 -14.42 -8.96
C GLN A 11 -21.96 -13.23 -8.16
N LYS A 12 -22.02 -13.28 -6.83
CA LYS A 12 -21.46 -12.25 -5.94
C LYS A 12 -19.95 -12.07 -6.14
N LYS A 13 -19.21 -13.16 -6.36
CA LYS A 13 -17.79 -13.15 -6.72
C LYS A 13 -17.54 -12.54 -8.11
N TYR A 14 -18.46 -12.66 -9.06
CA TYR A 14 -18.30 -12.08 -10.41
C TYR A 14 -18.64 -10.58 -10.46
N ILE A 15 -19.46 -10.06 -9.54
CA ILE A 15 -19.82 -8.64 -9.47
C ILE A 15 -18.88 -7.82 -8.59
N SER A 16 -17.97 -8.45 -7.85
CA SER A 16 -16.98 -7.76 -7.03
C SER A 16 -15.60 -8.38 -7.17
N CYS A 17 -14.57 -7.55 -7.30
CA CYS A 17 -13.19 -8.00 -7.27
C CYS A 17 -12.45 -7.38 -6.09
N THR A 18 -11.44 -8.07 -5.59
CA THR A 18 -10.51 -7.53 -4.59
C THR A 18 -9.22 -7.14 -5.32
N VAL A 19 -8.84 -5.88 -5.19
CA VAL A 19 -7.54 -5.36 -5.61
C VAL A 19 -6.62 -5.45 -4.42
N GLU A 20 -5.50 -6.14 -4.57
CA GLU A 20 -4.51 -6.35 -3.51
C GLU A 20 -3.14 -5.85 -3.98
N CYS A 21 -2.46 -5.12 -3.10
CA CYS A 21 -1.11 -4.65 -3.32
C CYS A 21 -0.12 -5.81 -3.23
N ALA A 22 0.97 -5.73 -4.01
CA ALA A 22 2.08 -6.67 -3.89
C ALA A 22 2.68 -6.65 -2.46
N PRO A 23 3.40 -7.70 -2.04
CA PRO A 23 4.08 -7.70 -0.75
C PRO A 23 4.94 -6.43 -0.56
N ASN A 24 4.88 -5.88 0.67
CA ASN A 24 5.53 -4.61 1.04
C ASN A 24 5.03 -3.38 0.24
N HIS A 25 3.78 -3.40 -0.23
CA HIS A 25 3.12 -2.23 -0.77
C HIS A 25 1.77 -1.99 -0.08
N GLN A 26 1.35 -0.74 -0.03
CA GLN A 26 0.09 -0.30 0.58
C GLN A 26 -0.53 0.83 -0.22
N PHE A 27 -1.84 0.97 -0.17
CA PHE A 27 -2.53 2.17 -0.63
C PHE A 27 -2.19 3.37 0.28
N PRO A 28 -2.44 4.62 -0.16
CA PRO A 28 -2.12 5.82 0.63
C PRO A 28 -2.77 5.89 2.02
N ASP A 29 -3.85 5.14 2.26
CA ASP A 29 -4.51 5.02 3.56
C ASP A 29 -3.89 3.94 4.48
N GLY A 30 -2.85 3.24 4.01
CA GLY A 30 -2.18 2.15 4.70
C GLY A 30 -2.81 0.76 4.50
N SER A 31 -3.94 0.65 3.78
CA SER A 31 -4.55 -0.65 3.49
C SER A 31 -3.78 -1.41 2.40
N THR A 32 -3.82 -2.74 2.41
CA THR A 32 -3.18 -3.59 1.38
C THR A 32 -4.18 -4.12 0.36
N PHE A 33 -5.48 -3.95 0.62
CA PHE A 33 -6.53 -4.42 -0.27
C PHE A 33 -7.72 -3.46 -0.27
N THR A 34 -8.44 -3.44 -1.40
CA THR A 34 -9.73 -2.77 -1.53
C THR A 34 -10.64 -3.60 -2.41
N ASN A 35 -11.95 -3.40 -2.27
CA ASN A 35 -12.92 -4.08 -3.13
C ASN A 35 -13.46 -3.10 -4.17
N MET A 36 -13.66 -3.59 -5.38
CA MET A 36 -14.39 -2.91 -6.45
C MET A 36 -15.66 -3.69 -6.76
N VAL A 37 -16.72 -2.97 -7.13
CA VAL A 37 -18.02 -3.55 -7.45
C VAL A 37 -18.46 -3.07 -8.83
N CYS A 38 -19.03 -3.97 -9.62
CA CYS A 38 -19.66 -3.63 -10.88
C CYS A 38 -21.06 -3.09 -10.61
N LYS A 39 -21.29 -1.81 -10.91
CA LYS A 39 -22.59 -1.14 -10.85
C LYS A 39 -22.89 -0.55 -12.21
N ASP A 40 -24.04 -0.93 -12.78
CA ASP A 40 -24.50 -0.45 -14.08
C ASP A 40 -23.45 -0.60 -15.21
N GLY A 41 -22.73 -1.73 -15.19
CA GLY A 41 -21.67 -2.04 -16.15
C GLY A 41 -20.33 -1.35 -15.88
N ASN A 42 -20.21 -0.53 -14.84
CA ASN A 42 -19.00 0.18 -14.47
C ASN A 42 -18.39 -0.38 -13.19
N TRP A 43 -17.08 -0.60 -13.20
CA TRP A 43 -16.34 -0.96 -12.01
C TRP A 43 -16.04 0.27 -11.16
N VAL A 44 -16.60 0.32 -9.96
CA VAL A 44 -16.41 1.43 -9.02
C VAL A 44 -15.79 0.94 -7.72
N PRO A 45 -14.94 1.75 -7.06
CA PRO A 45 -14.47 1.42 -5.72
C PRO A 45 -15.64 1.24 -4.75
N SER A 46 -15.53 0.28 -3.83
CA SER A 46 -16.52 0.12 -2.75
C SER A 46 -16.40 1.25 -1.71
N ARG A 47 -15.25 1.93 -1.69
CA ARG A 47 -14.92 3.04 -0.81
C ARG A 47 -15.49 4.35 -1.38
N PRO A 48 -16.31 5.11 -0.63
CA PRO A 48 -16.96 6.30 -1.14
C PRO A 48 -16.02 7.50 -1.30
N ASP A 49 -14.88 7.50 -0.58
CA ASP A 49 -13.84 8.51 -0.65
C ASP A 49 -12.96 8.38 -1.90
N TRP A 50 -13.05 7.26 -2.63
CA TRP A 50 -12.23 6.97 -3.81
C TRP A 50 -13.06 7.04 -5.09
N VAL A 51 -12.70 7.96 -5.98
CA VAL A 51 -13.27 8.02 -7.34
C VAL A 51 -12.70 6.89 -8.19
N THR A 52 -11.41 6.61 -8.04
CA THR A 52 -10.68 5.50 -8.66
C THR A 52 -9.82 4.81 -7.60
N VAL A 53 -9.48 3.53 -7.81
CA VAL A 53 -8.52 2.85 -6.94
C VAL A 53 -7.13 3.48 -7.16
N PRO A 54 -6.47 4.04 -6.14
CA PRO A 54 -5.14 4.63 -6.27
C PRO A 54 -4.07 3.56 -6.47
N ASP A 55 -2.89 3.95 -6.94
CA ASP A 55 -1.75 3.04 -7.04
C ASP A 55 -1.21 2.65 -5.65
N CYS A 56 -0.64 1.45 -5.56
CA CYS A 56 0.03 1.01 -4.35
C CYS A 56 1.44 1.61 -4.26
N GLU A 57 1.83 2.05 -3.06
CA GLU A 57 3.13 2.61 -2.75
C GLU A 57 3.98 1.60 -1.98
N VAL A 58 5.30 1.64 -2.18
CA VAL A 58 6.24 0.79 -1.46
C VAL A 58 6.34 1.20 0.01
N ILE A 59 6.41 0.21 0.91
CA ILE A 59 6.57 0.42 2.34
C ILE A 59 7.73 -0.40 2.90
N CYS A 60 8.37 0.15 3.95
CA CYS A 60 9.49 -0.47 4.64
C CYS A 60 9.02 -0.91 6.03
N LYS A 61 9.42 -2.11 6.45
CA LYS A 61 9.21 -2.62 7.81
C LYS A 61 10.55 -3.05 8.43
N PRO A 62 11.04 -2.34 9.46
CA PRO A 62 10.49 -1.11 10.06
C PRO A 62 10.51 0.09 9.08
N PRO A 63 9.72 1.16 9.34
CA PRO A 63 9.67 2.33 8.48
C PRO A 63 10.97 3.14 8.55
N CYS A 64 11.29 3.82 7.44
CA CYS A 64 12.38 4.79 7.40
C CYS A 64 12.08 5.95 8.36
N GLN A 65 13.10 6.38 9.09
CA GLN A 65 13.04 7.49 10.04
C GLN A 65 13.59 8.77 9.42
N ASN A 66 13.39 9.90 10.11
CA ASN A 66 14.03 11.18 9.78
C ASN A 66 13.87 11.63 8.32
N GLY A 67 12.69 11.38 7.74
CA GLY A 67 12.38 11.76 6.35
C GLY A 67 13.01 10.85 5.29
N GLY A 68 13.52 9.67 5.67
CA GLY A 68 13.98 8.67 4.71
C GLY A 68 12.85 8.17 3.79
N ILE A 69 13.20 7.95 2.52
CA ILE A 69 12.27 7.44 1.53
C ILE A 69 12.45 5.93 1.45
N CYS A 70 11.35 5.18 1.57
CA CYS A 70 11.39 3.74 1.38
C CYS A 70 11.58 3.41 -0.11
N LEU A 71 12.61 2.63 -0.40
CA LEU A 71 12.83 1.98 -1.67
C LEU A 71 12.34 0.52 -1.57
N SER A 72 12.43 -0.22 -2.67
CA SER A 72 12.15 -1.65 -2.67
C SER A 72 13.08 -2.42 -1.70
N PHE A 73 12.64 -3.62 -1.30
CA PHE A 73 13.40 -4.54 -0.45
C PHE A 73 13.76 -4.04 0.97
N ASN A 74 12.90 -3.23 1.60
CA ASN A 74 13.14 -2.67 2.94
C ASN A 74 14.42 -1.80 3.03
N MET A 75 14.79 -1.15 1.93
CA MET A 75 15.95 -0.26 1.88
C MET A 75 15.48 1.20 1.98
N CYS A 76 16.10 1.99 2.85
CA CYS A 76 15.83 3.41 2.96
C CYS A 76 16.87 4.24 2.21
N GLN A 77 16.41 5.19 1.41
CA GLN A 77 17.23 6.30 0.96
C GLN A 77 17.21 7.39 2.04
N CYS A 78 18.37 7.62 2.66
CA CYS A 78 18.49 8.61 3.72
C CYS A 78 18.80 10.00 3.18
N PRO A 79 18.25 11.06 3.79
CA PRO A 79 18.71 12.43 3.56
C PRO A 79 20.19 12.57 3.96
N GLN A 80 20.84 13.63 3.47
CA GLN A 80 22.28 13.87 3.66
C GLN A 80 22.72 13.83 5.14
N ASP A 81 21.85 14.28 6.05
CA ASP A 81 22.16 14.42 7.48
C ASP A 81 21.81 13.18 8.31
N PHE A 82 21.44 12.05 7.68
CA PHE A 82 21.06 10.82 8.38
C PHE A 82 21.68 9.57 7.73
N ARG A 83 21.88 8.53 8.55
CA ARG A 83 22.39 7.22 8.10
C ARG A 83 21.81 6.07 8.93
N GLY A 84 22.21 4.85 8.55
CA GLY A 84 21.72 3.60 9.11
C GLY A 84 20.67 2.97 8.20
N GLN A 85 20.32 1.71 8.46
CA GLN A 85 19.37 0.96 7.62
C GLN A 85 18.01 1.66 7.49
N GLN A 86 17.60 2.38 8.53
CA GLN A 86 16.33 3.09 8.62
C GLN A 86 16.53 4.59 8.80
N CYS A 87 17.71 5.12 8.46
CA CYS A 87 18.05 6.54 8.66
C CYS A 87 17.95 7.00 10.12
N GLN A 88 18.15 6.10 11.08
CA GLN A 88 17.92 6.36 12.50
C GLN A 88 19.04 7.16 13.19
N TYR A 89 20.21 7.33 12.56
CA TYR A 89 21.34 8.02 13.15
C TYR A 89 21.60 9.36 12.45
N CYS A 90 21.67 10.46 13.20
CA CYS A 90 22.10 11.74 12.66
C CYS A 90 23.58 11.71 12.26
N GLU A 91 23.89 12.19 11.06
CA GLU A 91 25.23 12.33 10.49
C GLU A 91 25.87 13.68 10.85
N LEU A 92 25.57 14.22 12.04
CA LEU A 92 26.18 15.45 12.55
C LEU A 92 27.66 15.27 12.94
N LEU A 93 28.17 14.03 12.91
CA LEU A 93 29.56 13.70 13.27
C LEU A 93 30.59 14.06 12.19
N LYS A 94 30.20 14.47 10.98
CA LYS A 94 31.15 14.93 9.95
C LYS A 94 31.70 16.34 10.20
N LEU A 95 30.99 17.18 10.96
CA LEU A 95 31.37 18.57 11.23
C LEU A 95 32.13 18.78 12.54
N LEU A 96 32.23 17.76 13.40
CA LEU A 96 32.89 17.86 14.71
C LEU A 96 34.33 17.29 14.70
N ILE A 97 34.83 16.84 13.55
CA ILE A 97 36.16 16.24 13.38
C ILE A 97 36.95 16.92 12.23
N LEU A 98 36.50 18.09 11.76
CA LEU A 98 37.25 18.98 10.87
C LEU A 98 37.60 20.27 11.60
#